data_AF-A0A508X9H0-F1
#
_entry.id   AF-A0A508X9H0-F1
#
_cell.length_a   1.000
_cell.length_b   1.000
_cell.length_c   1.000
_cell.angle_alpha   90.00
_cell.angle_beta   90.00
_cell.angle_gamma   90.00
#
_symmetry.space_group_name_H-M   'P 1'
#
loop_
_entity.id
_entity.type
_entity.pdbx_description
1 polymer ?
#
loop_
_entity_poly.entity_id
_entity_poly.type
_entity_poly.pdbx_seq_one_letter_code
_entity_poly.pdbx_strand_id
1 'polypeptide(L)' 'MLFGGAALGSARHIWWNFVSSSKERIDKAKEEWRTGRFDIVPGDEEEFIPLPAS' A
#
# COMPACT_ATOMS: atom_id res chain seq x y z
N MET A 1 -1.29 -26.61 -5.47
CA MET A 1 -1.71 -25.42 -6.25
C MET A 1 -0.54 -24.93 -7.08
N LEU A 2 -0.78 -24.50 -8.33
CA LEU A 2 0.22 -23.94 -9.23
C LEU A 2 -0.29 -22.58 -9.75
N PHE A 3 0.55 -21.54 -9.68
CA PHE A 3 0.29 -20.22 -10.24
C PHE A 3 1.45 -19.81 -11.16
N GLY A 4 1.15 -19.17 -12.29
CA GLY A 4 2.14 -18.73 -13.26
C GLY A 4 1.61 -17.63 -14.18
N GLY A 5 2.53 -16.87 -14.78
CA GLY A 5 2.24 -15.76 -15.68
C GLY A 5 3.53 -15.14 -16.22
N ALA A 6 3.40 -14.23 -17.18
CA ALA A 6 4.54 -13.50 -17.73
C ALA A 6 5.20 -12.60 -16.66
N ALA A 7 6.51 -12.40 -16.77
CA ALA A 7 7.24 -11.50 -15.89
C ALA A 7 6.73 -10.05 -16.03
N LEU A 8 6.73 -9.30 -14.93
CA LEU A 8 6.41 -7.87 -14.95
C LEU A 8 7.54 -7.10 -15.66
N GLY A 9 7.18 -6.19 -16.58
CA GLY A 9 8.15 -5.44 -17.38
C GLY A 9 8.94 -4.35 -16.64
N SER A 10 8.79 -4.23 -15.33
CA SER A 10 9.54 -3.27 -14.50
C SER A 10 9.60 -3.72 -13.05
N ALA A 11 10.61 -3.21 -12.33
CA ALA A 11 10.74 -3.45 -10.90
C ALA A 11 9.49 -2.97 -10.15
N ARG A 12 9.20 -3.65 -9.04
CA ARG A 12 8.15 -3.26 -8.09
C ARG A 12 8.78 -3.11 -6.72
N HIS A 13 8.45 -2.01 -6.08
CA HIS A 13 8.68 -1.77 -4.68
C HIS A 13 7.41 -2.23 -3.94
N ILE A 14 7.60 -3.05 -2.92
CA ILE A 14 6.53 -3.57 -2.07
C ILE A 14 6.90 -3.20 -0.65
N TRP A 15 5.97 -2.56 0.06
CA TRP A 15 6.12 -2.23 1.46
C TRP A 15 4.74 -2.25 2.11
N TRP A 16 4.56 -3.10 3.13
CA TRP A 16 3.25 -3.34 3.74
C TRP A 16 2.18 -3.60 2.65
N ASN A 17 1.06 -2.87 2.69
CA ASN A 17 -0.03 -2.96 1.71
C ASN A 17 0.18 -2.10 0.45
N PHE A 18 1.35 -1.48 0.27
CA PHE A 18 1.63 -0.60 -0.88
C PHE A 18 2.57 -1.28 -1.89
N VAL A 19 2.16 -1.24 -3.16
CA VAL A 19 2.94 -1.75 -4.30
C VAL A 19 3.02 -0.68 -5.39
N SER A 20 4.22 -0.36 -5.86
CA SER A 20 4.43 0.67 -6.90
C SER A 20 5.72 0.42 -7.67
N SER A 21 5.84 0.99 -8.87
CA SER A 21 7.11 1.09 -9.61
C SER A 21 8.01 2.23 -9.12
N SER A 22 7.50 3.15 -8.29
CA SER A 22 8.22 4.29 -7.72
C SER A 22 8.20 4.22 -6.19
N LYS A 23 9.36 4.43 -5.57
CA LYS A 23 9.50 4.51 -4.10
C LYS A 23 8.84 5.77 -3.55
N GLU A 24 8.98 6.88 -4.25
CA GLU A 24 8.42 8.18 -3.88
C GLU A 24 6.89 8.10 -3.76
N ARG A 25 6.24 7.34 -4.66
CA ARG A 25 4.80 7.09 -4.57
C ARG A 25 4.41 6.28 -3.33
N ILE A 26 5.25 5.34 -2.91
CA ILE A 26 5.03 4.58 -1.67
C ILE A 26 5.18 5.50 -0.46
N ASP A 27 6.19 6.36 -0.45
CA ASP A 27 6.40 7.28 0.68
C ASP A 27 5.29 8.31 0.80
N LYS A 28 4.77 8.81 -0.32
CA LYS A 28 3.55 9.63 -0.35
C LYS A 28 2.34 8.85 0.20
N ALA A 29 2.14 7.60 -0.22
CA ALA A 29 1.05 6.77 0.28
C ALA A 29 1.14 6.52 1.79
N LYS A 30 2.36 6.38 2.35
CA LYS A 30 2.56 6.30 3.80
C LYS A 30 2.09 7.55 4.52
N GLU A 31 2.39 8.74 3.99
CA GLU A 31 1.92 10.01 4.56
C GLU A 31 0.40 10.13 4.47
N GLU A 32 -0.17 9.81 3.30
CA GLU A 32 -1.62 9.82 3.08
C GLU A 32 -2.34 8.86 4.03
N TRP A 33 -1.78 7.67 4.30
CA TRP A 33 -2.34 6.73 5.26
C TRP A 33 -2.26 7.24 6.69
N ARG A 34 -1.09 7.76 7.12
CA ARG A 34 -0.92 8.34 8.46
C ARG A 34 -1.84 9.53 8.73
N THR A 35 -2.18 10.28 7.69
CA THR A 35 -3.01 11.49 7.78
C THR A 35 -4.48 11.25 7.47
N GLY A 36 -4.90 10.00 7.21
CA GLY A 36 -6.29 9.65 6.94
C GLY A 36 -6.83 10.23 5.63
N ARG A 37 -5.98 10.38 4.60
CA ARG A 37 -6.38 10.90 3.27
C ARG A 37 -6.97 9.86 2.33
N PHE A 38 -6.91 8.58 2.69
CA PHE A 38 -7.65 7.54 1.98
C PHE A 38 -9.11 7.57 2.44
N ASP A 39 -10.02 7.30 1.50
CA ASP A 39 -11.44 7.21 1.82
C ASP A 39 -11.68 6.09 2.84
N ILE A 40 -12.55 6.37 3.80
CA ILE A 40 -13.00 5.39 4.77
C ILE A 40 -13.98 4.45 4.08
N VAL A 41 -13.80 3.14 4.31
CA VAL A 41 -14.74 2.14 3.81
C VAL A 41 -16.02 2.23 4.63
N PRO A 42 -17.21 2.33 4.02
CA PRO A 42 -18.46 2.39 4.76
C PRO A 42 -18.63 1.18 5.69
N GLY A 43 -18.89 1.44 6.98
CA GLY A 43 -19.00 0.43 8.03
C GLY A 43 -17.69 0.07 8.74
N ASP A 44 -16.59 0.75 8.43
CA ASP A 44 -15.26 0.58 9.04
C ASP A 44 -14.71 1.89 9.61
N GLU A 45 -15.59 2.74 10.16
CA GLU A 45 -15.23 4.08 10.63
C GLU A 45 -14.45 4.10 11.95
N GLU A 46 -14.53 3.01 12.72
CA GLU A 46 -14.04 2.94 14.10
C GLU A 46 -12.65 2.29 14.21
N GLU A 47 -12.22 1.52 13.21
CA GLU A 47 -10.96 0.77 13.25
C GLU A 47 -9.90 1.39 12.32
N PHE A 48 -8.69 1.57 12.84
CA PHE A 48 -7.56 2.05 12.06
C PHE A 48 -6.29 1.27 12.37
N ILE A 49 -5.69 0.68 11.33
CA ILE A 49 -4.42 -0.06 11.45
C ILE A 49 -3.26 0.91 11.15
N PRO A 50 -2.45 1.29 12.16
CA PRO A 50 -1.33 2.18 11.93
C PRO A 50 -0.23 1.49 11.12
N LEU A 51 0.58 2.31 10.44
CA LEU A 51 1.80 1.81 9.82
C LEU A 51 2.73 1.21 10.89
N PRO A 52 3.48 0.15 10.57
CA PRO A 52 4.48 -0.39 11.49
C PRO A 52 5.52 0.67 11.85
N ALA A 53 5.91 0.72 13.12
CA ALA A 53 7.11 1.43 13.54
C ALA A 53 8.31 0.65 12.96
N SER A 54 9.09 1.32 12.12
CA SER A 54 10.20 0.76 11.34
C SER A 54 11.13 -0.16 12.14
#